data_AF-A0A212EXC7-F1
#
_entry.id   AF-A0A212EXC7-F1
#
_cell.length_a   1.000
_cell.length_b   1.000
_cell.length_c   1.000
_cell.angle_alpha   90.00
_cell.angle_beta   90.00
_cell.angle_gamma   90.00
#
_symmetry.space_group_name_H-M   'P 1'
#
loop_
_entity.id
_entity.type
_entity.pdbx_description
1 polymer ?
#
loop_
_entity_poly.entity_id
_entity_poly.type
_entity_poly.pdbx_seq_one_letter_code
_entity_poly.pdbx_strand_id
1 'polypeptide(L)'
;MEIAQILISLLHAWGLDADLDRVCESKLGMLRPMVPVCFGVVSRHGHMAVQLPTRLGGWAEACASVPTDPVLMNSELPVEYLRQEQLTRLFTSKLHWELSTTLTTNHLLSIVALANTLMSMSNASFAPEQEVARRFFRPTTRTSSWPGDEDREEHLAAQQALIKQGWSLLATHSCVLLPDKVVAAGNFIINPVI
;
A
#
# COMPACT_ATOMS: atom_id res chain seq x y z
N MET A 1 -10.18 -11.60 5.60
CA MET A 1 -9.47 -10.31 5.72
C MET A 1 -8.06 -10.39 5.17
N GLU A 2 -7.29 -11.43 5.49
CA GLU A 2 -5.89 -11.60 5.04
C GLU A 2 -5.69 -11.50 3.53
N ILE A 3 -6.56 -12.12 2.72
CA ILE A 3 -6.48 -12.02 1.26
C ILE A 3 -6.65 -10.56 0.79
N ALA A 4 -7.58 -9.81 1.39
CA ALA A 4 -7.78 -8.40 1.05
C ALA A 4 -6.57 -7.55 1.47
N GLN A 5 -5.99 -7.82 2.65
CA GLN A 5 -4.76 -7.18 3.11
C GLN A 5 -3.63 -7.41 2.12
N ILE A 6 -3.40 -8.66 1.71
CA ILE A 6 -2.35 -9.00 0.75
C ILE A 6 -2.62 -8.32 -0.58
N LEU A 7 -3.82 -8.47 -1.15
CA LEU A 7 -4.17 -7.88 -2.45
C LEU A 7 -3.96 -6.36 -2.46
N ILE A 8 -4.52 -5.64 -1.48
CA ILE A 8 -4.43 -4.18 -1.46
C ILE A 8 -3.00 -3.69 -1.17
N SER A 9 -2.26 -4.42 -0.34
CA SER A 9 -0.85 -4.16 -0.04
C SER A 9 0.05 -4.34 -1.27
N LEU A 10 -0.24 -5.34 -2.10
CA LEU A 10 0.52 -5.65 -3.30
C LEU A 10 0.19 -4.73 -4.49
N LEU A 11 -1.03 -4.19 -4.53
CA LEU A 11 -1.49 -3.33 -5.61
C LEU A 11 -1.30 -1.83 -5.33
N HIS A 12 -1.16 -1.43 -4.07
CA HIS A 12 -0.96 -0.03 -3.69
C HIS A 12 0.35 0.56 -4.23
N ALA A 13 0.29 1.83 -4.60
CA ALA A 13 1.36 2.57 -5.27
C ALA A 13 2.42 3.10 -4.26
N TRP A 14 3.05 2.19 -3.54
CA TRP A 14 4.06 2.52 -2.53
C TRP A 14 5.17 3.40 -3.10
N GLY A 15 5.51 4.47 -2.39
CA GLY A 15 6.58 5.40 -2.74
C GLY A 15 6.15 6.60 -3.61
N LEU A 16 4.90 6.66 -4.08
CA LEU A 16 4.37 7.85 -4.78
C LEU A 16 3.77 8.90 -3.83
N ASP A 17 3.40 8.50 -2.61
CA ASP A 17 2.87 9.39 -1.59
C ASP A 17 3.31 8.92 -0.21
N ALA A 18 4.32 9.59 0.35
CA ALA A 18 4.89 9.23 1.64
C ALA A 18 3.89 9.42 2.81
N ASP A 19 2.96 10.37 2.71
CA ASP A 19 1.99 10.62 3.77
C ASP A 19 0.86 9.59 3.73
N LEU A 20 0.38 9.25 2.54
CA LEU A 20 -0.57 8.14 2.37
C LEU A 20 0.04 6.80 2.79
N ASP A 21 1.29 6.52 2.38
CA ASP A 21 1.99 5.29 2.77
C ASP A 21 2.03 5.12 4.29
N ARG A 22 2.29 6.20 5.05
CA ARG A 22 2.26 6.18 6.51
C ARG A 22 0.87 5.87 7.06
N VAL A 23 -0.20 6.39 6.46
CA VAL A 23 -1.58 6.08 6.85
C VAL A 23 -1.90 4.61 6.57
N CYS A 24 -1.51 4.12 5.40
CA CYS A 24 -1.69 2.72 4.99
C CYS A 24 -1.01 1.75 5.97
N GLU A 25 0.23 2.01 6.38
CA GLU A 25 0.94 1.18 7.35
C GLU A 25 0.37 1.32 8.77
N SER A 26 0.26 2.55 9.27
CA SER A 26 0.00 2.79 10.71
C SER A 26 -1.47 2.73 11.13
N LYS A 27 -2.39 3.02 10.21
CA LYS A 27 -3.84 3.09 10.49
C LYS A 27 -4.60 1.94 9.84
N LEU A 28 -4.28 1.61 8.59
CA LEU A 28 -4.96 0.55 7.84
C LEU A 28 -4.29 -0.82 8.03
N GLY A 29 -3.05 -0.87 8.50
CA GLY A 29 -2.30 -2.12 8.71
C GLY A 29 -1.88 -2.81 7.41
N MET A 30 -1.76 -2.06 6.31
CA MET A 30 -1.25 -2.59 5.05
C MET A 30 0.23 -2.94 5.19
N LEU A 31 0.67 -3.92 4.41
CA LEU A 31 2.03 -4.46 4.45
C LEU A 31 2.82 -3.93 3.27
N ARG A 32 4.02 -3.39 3.51
CA ARG A 32 4.89 -2.99 2.41
C ARG A 32 5.52 -4.25 1.77
N PRO A 33 5.41 -4.46 0.45
CA PRO A 33 6.00 -5.61 -0.21
C PRO A 33 7.53 -5.53 -0.19
N MET A 34 8.18 -6.66 0.05
CA MET A 34 9.65 -6.82 -0.05
C MET A 34 10.11 -7.41 -1.38
N VAL A 35 9.18 -7.88 -2.21
CA VAL A 35 9.44 -8.51 -3.51
C VAL A 35 8.46 -7.95 -4.53
N PRO A 36 8.88 -7.69 -5.78
CA PRO A 36 7.98 -7.32 -6.86
C PRO A 36 6.95 -8.41 -7.15
N VAL A 37 5.72 -8.02 -7.45
CA VAL A 37 4.65 -8.96 -7.82
C VAL A 37 4.72 -9.26 -9.30
N CYS A 38 4.65 -10.54 -9.64
CA CYS A 38 4.51 -10.98 -11.03
C CYS A 38 3.02 -11.12 -11.36
N PHE A 39 2.63 -10.61 -12.53
CA PHE A 39 1.25 -10.72 -13.02
C PHE A 39 1.20 -11.73 -14.15
N GLY A 40 0.12 -12.50 -14.23
CA GLY A 40 -0.04 -13.48 -15.29
C GLY A 40 -1.50 -13.72 -15.62
N VAL A 41 -1.75 -14.14 -16.86
CA VAL A 41 -3.07 -14.55 -17.32
C VAL A 41 -3.08 -16.06 -17.50
N VAL A 42 -4.17 -16.68 -17.06
CA VAL A 42 -4.45 -18.09 -17.30
C VAL A 42 -5.67 -18.15 -18.21
N SER A 43 -5.48 -18.69 -19.41
CA SER A 43 -6.55 -18.90 -20.36
C SER A 43 -7.49 -20.03 -19.93
N ARG A 44 -8.71 -20.06 -20.48
CA ARG A 44 -9.68 -21.14 -20.26
C ARG A 44 -9.16 -22.52 -20.66
N HIS A 45 -8.21 -22.59 -21.58
CA HIS A 45 -7.59 -23.84 -22.05
C HIS A 45 -6.34 -24.23 -21.24
N GLY A 46 -6.05 -23.55 -20.13
CA GLY A 46 -4.93 -23.86 -19.23
C GLY A 46 -3.58 -23.27 -19.66
N HIS A 47 -3.49 -22.53 -20.76
CA HIS A 47 -2.26 -21.79 -21.10
C HIS A 47 -2.05 -20.64 -20.13
N MET A 48 -0.83 -20.51 -19.62
CA MET A 48 -0.41 -19.45 -18.72
C MET A 48 0.60 -18.54 -19.42
N ALA A 49 0.41 -17.23 -19.32
CA ALA A 49 1.42 -16.24 -19.67
C ALA A 49 1.74 -15.40 -18.44
N VAL A 50 3.02 -15.26 -18.10
CA VAL A 50 3.49 -14.50 -16.93
C VAL A 50 4.33 -13.33 -17.42
N GLN A 51 4.00 -12.14 -16.93
CA GLN A 51 4.80 -10.94 -17.05
C GLN A 51 5.70 -10.84 -15.82
N LEU A 52 7.00 -10.96 -16.06
CA LEU A 52 8.03 -10.84 -15.03
C LEU A 52 8.47 -9.38 -14.93
N PRO A 53 8.35 -8.73 -13.75
CA PRO A 53 8.83 -7.38 -13.48
C PRO A 53 10.28 -7.14 -13.94
N THR A 54 11.09 -8.18 -13.83
CA THR A 54 12.54 -8.17 -14.04
C THR A 54 12.97 -8.24 -15.50
N ARG A 55 12.03 -8.34 -16.46
CA ARG A 55 12.33 -8.46 -17.90
C ARG A 55 11.76 -7.35 -18.78
N LEU A 56 11.14 -6.32 -18.22
CA LEU A 56 10.76 -5.15 -19.01
C LEU A 56 11.99 -4.31 -19.37
N GLY A 57 12.06 -3.86 -20.62
CA GLY A 57 13.10 -2.96 -21.10
C GLY A 57 13.14 -1.71 -20.22
N GLY A 58 14.30 -1.43 -19.63
CA GLY A 58 14.47 -0.40 -18.61
C GLY A 58 14.70 -0.93 -17.20
N TRP A 59 14.38 -2.21 -16.88
CA TRP A 59 14.65 -2.77 -15.54
C TRP A 59 16.14 -2.71 -15.17
N ALA A 60 17.02 -3.21 -16.03
CA ALA A 60 18.46 -3.24 -15.76
C ALA A 60 19.08 -1.84 -15.61
N GLU A 61 18.64 -0.88 -16.43
CA GLU A 61 19.07 0.52 -16.35
C GLU A 61 18.51 1.21 -15.11
N ALA A 62 17.22 1.02 -14.82
CA ALA A 62 16.57 1.54 -13.63
C ALA A 62 17.24 1.01 -12.36
N CYS A 63 17.55 -0.30 -12.31
CA CYS A 63 18.31 -0.96 -11.25
C CYS A 63 19.70 -0.31 -11.04
N ALA A 64 20.39 0.02 -12.14
CA ALA A 64 21.71 0.63 -12.08
C ALA A 64 21.65 2.12 -11.65
N SER A 65 20.53 2.79 -11.92
CA SER A 65 20.30 4.19 -11.55
C SER A 65 19.64 4.39 -10.19
N VAL A 66 19.28 3.33 -9.45
CA VAL A 66 18.58 3.47 -8.17
C VAL A 66 19.45 4.27 -7.20
N PRO A 67 18.98 5.45 -6.74
CA PRO A 67 19.70 6.21 -5.74
C PRO A 67 19.80 5.38 -4.45
N THR A 68 20.97 5.40 -3.83
CA THR A 68 21.16 4.75 -2.54
C THR A 68 20.33 5.48 -1.48
N ASP A 69 19.25 4.86 -1.01
CA ASP A 69 18.42 5.43 0.05
C ASP A 69 19.18 5.38 1.40
N PRO A 70 19.51 6.53 2.02
CA PRO A 70 20.24 6.57 3.29
C PRO A 70 19.46 5.90 4.44
N VAL A 71 18.13 5.80 4.36
CA VAL A 71 17.32 5.10 5.37
C VAL A 71 17.53 3.59 5.29
N LEU A 72 17.67 3.05 4.08
CA LEU A 72 17.96 1.63 3.88
C LEU A 72 19.41 1.28 4.23
N MET A 73 20.35 2.22 4.06
CA MET A 73 21.75 2.02 4.46
C MET A 73 21.94 1.84 5.97
N ASN A 74 21.02 2.38 6.77
CA ASN A 74 21.03 2.23 8.23
C ASN A 74 20.31 0.96 8.72
N SER A 75 19.83 0.12 7.80
CA SER A 75 19.12 -1.12 8.13
C SER A 75 20.11 -2.26 8.33
N GLU A 76 19.89 -3.09 9.35
CA GLU A 76 20.70 -4.30 9.65
C GLU A 76 20.45 -5.47 8.68
N LEU A 77 19.77 -5.22 7.55
CA LEU A 77 19.46 -6.23 6.56
C LEU A 77 20.73 -6.65 5.77
N PRO A 78 20.86 -7.94 5.43
CA PRO A 78 21.88 -8.40 4.50
C PRO A 78 21.82 -7.65 3.16
N VAL A 79 22.97 -7.48 2.51
CA VAL A 79 23.13 -6.66 1.29
C VAL A 79 22.20 -7.14 0.16
N GLU A 80 21.94 -8.44 0.08
CA GLU A 80 21.03 -9.03 -0.89
C GLU A 80 19.58 -8.55 -0.68
N TYR A 81 19.12 -8.51 0.58
CA TYR A 81 17.78 -8.05 0.92
C TYR A 81 17.63 -6.53 0.77
N LEU A 82 18.68 -5.76 1.06
CA LEU A 82 18.69 -4.32 0.80
C LEU A 82 18.52 -4.01 -0.68
N ARG A 83 19.27 -4.72 -1.53
CA ARG A 83 19.14 -4.61 -2.98
C ARG A 83 17.73 -4.99 -3.41
N GLN A 84 17.19 -6.09 -2.90
CA GLN A 84 15.84 -6.54 -3.22
C GLN A 84 14.76 -5.53 -2.82
N GLU A 85 14.89 -4.90 -1.65
CA GLU A 85 13.96 -3.87 -1.19
C GLU A 85 14.01 -2.63 -2.09
N GLN A 86 15.22 -2.16 -2.45
CA GLN A 86 15.41 -1.04 -3.38
C GLN A 86 14.71 -1.30 -4.72
N LEU A 87 14.89 -2.50 -5.27
CA LEU A 87 14.25 -2.93 -6.51
C LEU A 87 12.73 -3.00 -6.40
N THR A 88 12.23 -3.45 -5.25
CA THR A 88 10.79 -3.51 -5.00
C THR A 88 10.18 -2.12 -4.92
N ARG A 89 10.84 -1.17 -4.26
CA ARG A 89 10.40 0.23 -4.19
C ARG A 89 10.36 0.89 -5.57
N LEU A 90 11.37 0.62 -6.40
CA LEU A 90 11.37 1.11 -7.78
C LEU A 90 10.23 0.48 -8.60
N PHE A 91 9.95 -0.80 -8.40
CA PHE A 91 8.83 -1.46 -9.06
C PHE A 91 7.48 -0.85 -8.68
N THR A 92 7.17 -0.72 -7.39
CA THR A 92 5.86 -0.25 -6.90
C THR A 92 5.58 1.21 -7.21
N SER A 93 6.62 2.05 -7.22
CA SER A 93 6.49 3.48 -7.51
C SER A 93 6.48 3.78 -9.01
N LYS A 94 7.19 2.97 -9.81
CA LYS A 94 7.46 3.30 -11.21
C LYS A 94 6.94 2.26 -12.17
N LEU A 95 7.63 1.13 -12.24
CA LEU A 95 7.50 0.18 -13.35
C LEU A 95 6.17 -0.57 -13.36
N HIS A 96 5.53 -0.73 -12.20
CA HIS A 96 4.22 -1.36 -12.08
C HIS A 96 3.17 -0.67 -12.95
N TRP A 97 3.24 0.66 -13.06
CA TRP A 97 2.26 1.48 -13.77
C TRP A 97 2.53 1.58 -15.28
N GLU A 98 3.73 1.18 -15.72
CA GLU A 98 4.16 1.20 -17.13
C GLU A 98 3.93 -0.14 -17.85
N LEU A 99 3.59 -1.21 -17.11
CA LEU A 99 3.46 -2.57 -17.63
C LEU A 99 2.38 -2.73 -18.71
N SER A 100 1.14 -2.35 -18.39
CA SER A 100 -0.02 -2.55 -19.26
C SER A 100 -1.20 -1.72 -18.75
N THR A 101 -1.83 -0.98 -19.65
CA THR A 101 -3.02 -0.19 -19.33
C THR A 101 -4.16 -1.05 -18.81
N THR A 102 -4.42 -2.22 -19.42
CA THR A 102 -5.45 -3.16 -18.96
C THR A 102 -5.17 -3.68 -17.56
N LEU A 103 -3.91 -4.02 -17.26
CA LEU A 103 -3.51 -4.49 -15.94
C LEU A 103 -3.69 -3.39 -14.90
N THR A 104 -3.24 -2.18 -15.20
CA THR A 104 -3.43 -0.99 -14.37
C THR A 104 -4.92 -0.74 -14.09
N THR A 105 -5.79 -0.79 -15.09
CA THR A 105 -7.25 -0.63 -14.90
C THR A 105 -7.81 -1.68 -13.94
N ASN A 106 -7.44 -2.95 -14.11
CA ASN A 106 -7.89 -4.03 -13.22
C ASN A 106 -7.41 -3.82 -11.78
N HIS A 107 -6.18 -3.34 -11.60
CA HIS A 107 -5.63 -3.04 -10.27
C HIS A 107 -6.38 -1.90 -9.60
N LEU A 108 -6.62 -0.79 -10.31
CA LEU A 108 -7.34 0.36 -9.76
C LEU A 108 -8.77 -0.01 -9.39
N LEU A 109 -9.49 -0.73 -10.27
CA LEU A 109 -10.83 -1.22 -9.96
C LEU A 109 -10.84 -2.11 -8.72
N SER A 110 -9.84 -3.00 -8.58
CA SER A 110 -9.72 -3.89 -7.43
C SER A 110 -9.46 -3.12 -6.13
N ILE A 111 -8.49 -2.20 -6.11
CA ILE A 111 -8.16 -1.38 -4.92
C ILE A 111 -9.38 -0.55 -4.52
N VAL A 112 -10.03 0.11 -5.47
CA VAL A 112 -11.16 1.01 -5.21
C VAL A 112 -12.36 0.23 -4.68
N ALA A 113 -12.66 -0.94 -5.28
CA ALA A 113 -13.74 -1.80 -4.80
C ALA A 113 -13.46 -2.32 -3.38
N LEU A 114 -12.23 -2.78 -3.10
CA LEU A 114 -11.83 -3.26 -1.78
C LEU A 114 -11.86 -2.13 -0.74
N ALA A 115 -11.31 -0.95 -1.07
CA ALA A 115 -11.31 0.20 -0.18
C ALA A 115 -12.73 0.65 0.16
N ASN A 116 -13.63 0.73 -0.82
CA ASN A 116 -15.03 1.09 -0.58
C ASN A 116 -15.76 0.03 0.27
N THR A 117 -15.48 -1.25 0.04
CA THR A 117 -16.03 -2.35 0.84
C THR A 117 -15.56 -2.25 2.30
N LEU A 118 -14.26 -2.11 2.53
CA LEU A 118 -13.66 -1.99 3.86
C LEU A 118 -14.10 -0.70 4.57
N MET A 119 -14.28 0.41 3.85
CA MET A 119 -14.80 1.67 4.37
C MET A 119 -16.23 1.52 4.93
N SER A 120 -17.07 0.70 4.29
CA SER A 120 -18.45 0.43 4.73
C SER A 120 -18.53 -0.47 5.96
N MET A 121 -17.49 -1.25 6.23
CA MET A 121 -17.43 -2.15 7.39
C MET A 121 -17.05 -1.39 8.67
N SER A 122 -17.50 -1.89 9.83
CA SER A 122 -17.07 -1.37 11.13
C SER A 122 -15.69 -1.92 11.51
N ASN A 123 -14.79 -1.05 11.99
CA ASN A 123 -13.45 -1.37 12.48
C ASN A 123 -12.59 -2.20 11.49
N ALA A 124 -12.77 -1.98 10.18
CA ALA A 124 -11.99 -2.68 9.17
C ALA A 124 -10.58 -2.09 9.06
N SER A 125 -9.69 -2.50 9.95
CA SER A 125 -8.25 -2.27 9.85
C SER A 125 -7.53 -3.61 9.95
N PHE A 126 -6.38 -3.73 9.29
CA PHE A 126 -5.51 -4.89 9.39
C PHE A 126 -4.45 -4.75 10.49
N ALA A 127 -4.41 -3.62 11.19
CA ALA A 127 -3.49 -3.43 12.30
C ALA A 127 -3.82 -4.43 13.43
N PRO A 128 -2.84 -5.16 13.96
CA PRO A 128 -3.10 -6.14 15.02
C PRO A 128 -3.69 -5.45 16.25
N GLU A 129 -4.80 -6.01 16.74
CA GLU A 129 -5.61 -5.50 17.86
C GLU A 129 -4.77 -5.22 19.13
N GLN A 130 -3.64 -5.93 19.31
CA GLN A 130 -2.68 -5.73 20.40
C GLN A 130 -1.92 -4.39 20.37
N GLU A 131 -1.77 -3.75 19.21
CA GLU A 131 -1.15 -2.42 19.12
C GLU A 131 -2.16 -1.31 19.43
N VAL A 132 -3.42 -1.52 19.07
CA VAL A 132 -4.57 -0.69 19.44
C VAL A 132 -4.73 -0.71 20.96
N ALA A 133 -4.79 -1.89 21.58
CA ALA A 133 -4.84 -2.06 23.03
C ALA A 133 -3.64 -1.42 23.75
N ARG A 134 -2.40 -1.56 23.23
CA ARG A 134 -1.22 -0.89 23.83
C ARG A 134 -1.27 0.63 23.81
N ARG A 135 -1.92 1.25 22.80
CA ARG A 135 -2.16 2.71 22.80
C ARG A 135 -3.18 3.13 23.86
N PHE A 136 -4.15 2.29 24.15
CA PHE A 136 -5.11 2.48 25.26
C PHE A 136 -4.51 2.24 26.65
N PHE A 137 -3.60 1.27 26.77
CA PHE A 137 -3.01 0.81 28.04
C PHE A 137 -1.67 1.47 28.39
N ARG A 138 -1.36 2.68 27.89
CA ARG A 138 -0.21 3.43 28.42
C ARG A 138 -0.54 3.83 29.86
N PRO A 139 0.07 3.25 30.91
CA PRO A 139 -0.23 3.63 32.27
C PRO A 139 0.45 4.98 32.48
N THR A 140 -0.29 6.07 32.26
CA THR A 140 0.11 7.35 32.81
C THR A 140 -0.03 7.20 34.31
N THR A 141 1.09 7.33 35.02
CA THR A 141 1.13 7.35 36.46
C THR A 141 0.26 8.51 36.93
N ARG A 142 -0.99 8.24 37.33
CA ARG A 142 -1.73 8.83 38.46
C ARG A 142 -3.23 8.54 38.38
N THR A 143 -3.74 8.11 39.54
CA THR A 143 -5.12 8.23 40.03
C THR A 143 -6.23 7.49 39.29
N SER A 144 -6.73 6.48 40.00
CA SER A 144 -8.02 5.83 39.86
C SER A 144 -9.16 6.73 39.36
N SER A 145 -9.58 6.50 38.13
CA SER A 145 -10.99 6.42 37.74
C SER A 145 -11.03 5.58 36.48
N TRP A 146 -11.85 4.52 36.47
CA TRP A 146 -12.15 3.84 35.22
C TRP A 146 -12.74 4.90 34.26
N PRO A 147 -12.30 4.97 32.99
CA PRO A 147 -12.96 5.84 32.03
C PRO A 147 -14.44 5.48 32.01
N GLY A 148 -15.32 6.48 31.96
CA GLY A 148 -16.74 6.20 31.79
C GLY A 148 -16.95 5.37 30.53
N ASP A 149 -17.97 4.51 30.50
CA ASP A 149 -18.30 3.73 29.30
C ASP A 149 -18.49 4.66 28.07
N GLU A 150 -18.95 5.89 28.32
CA GLU A 150 -19.07 6.99 27.36
C GLU A 150 -17.73 7.45 26.75
N ASP A 151 -16.67 7.64 27.56
CA ASP A 151 -15.34 8.04 27.07
C ASP A 151 -14.73 6.96 26.16
N ARG A 152 -15.02 5.70 26.47
CA ARG A 152 -14.56 4.53 25.71
C ARG A 152 -15.28 4.45 24.36
N GLU A 153 -16.59 4.66 24.34
CA GLU A 153 -17.39 4.69 23.12
C GLU A 153 -16.98 5.85 22.20
N GLU A 154 -16.74 7.04 22.75
CA GLU A 154 -16.27 8.20 21.99
C GLU A 154 -14.91 7.92 21.32
N HIS A 155 -13.97 7.33 22.06
CA HIS A 155 -12.67 7.00 21.51
C HIS A 155 -12.75 5.91 20.42
N LEU A 156 -13.63 4.92 20.56
CA LEU A 156 -13.85 3.90 19.52
C LEU A 156 -14.49 4.53 18.27
N ALA A 157 -15.43 5.45 18.43
CA ALA A 157 -16.03 6.19 17.32
C ALA A 157 -15.01 7.06 16.58
N ALA A 158 -14.14 7.77 17.32
CA ALA A 158 -13.06 8.57 16.76
C ALA A 158 -12.05 7.71 15.99
N GLN A 159 -11.66 6.56 16.53
CA GLN A 159 -10.79 5.61 15.84
C GLN A 159 -11.43 5.09 14.55
N GLN A 160 -12.72 4.76 14.61
CA GLN A 160 -13.45 4.28 13.44
C GLN A 160 -13.55 5.35 12.35
N ALA A 161 -13.70 6.62 12.71
CA ALA A 161 -13.68 7.73 11.76
C ALA A 161 -12.33 7.84 11.04
N LEU A 162 -11.21 7.70 11.76
CA LEU A 162 -9.86 7.73 11.18
C LEU A 162 -9.61 6.55 10.22
N ILE A 163 -10.10 5.35 10.55
CA ILE A 163 -9.99 4.18 9.67
C ILE A 163 -10.77 4.42 8.37
N LYS A 164 -12.02 4.91 8.48
CA LYS A 164 -12.84 5.25 7.30
C LYS A 164 -12.20 6.33 6.45
N GLN A 165 -11.61 7.36 7.09
CA GLN A 165 -10.88 8.40 6.39
C GLN A 165 -9.68 7.83 5.62
N GLY A 166 -8.93 6.90 6.22
CA GLY A 166 -7.80 6.25 5.55
C GLY A 166 -8.23 5.46 4.30
N TRP A 167 -9.32 4.69 4.37
CA TRP A 167 -9.86 3.99 3.20
C TRP A 167 -10.34 4.94 2.10
N SER A 168 -11.03 6.02 2.49
CA SER A 168 -11.47 7.07 1.56
C SER A 168 -10.26 7.71 0.86
N LEU A 169 -9.22 8.06 1.61
CA LEU A 169 -7.99 8.64 1.06
C LEU A 169 -7.29 7.69 0.08
N LEU A 170 -7.21 6.40 0.40
CA LEU A 170 -6.63 5.38 -0.48
C LEU A 170 -7.42 5.25 -1.80
N ALA A 171 -8.75 5.27 -1.73
CA ALA A 171 -9.62 5.25 -2.90
C ALA A 171 -9.46 6.52 -3.75
N THR A 172 -9.44 7.70 -3.12
CA THR A 172 -9.21 8.98 -3.80
C THR A 172 -7.85 9.02 -4.49
N HIS A 173 -6.80 8.57 -3.81
CA HIS A 173 -5.47 8.49 -4.40
C HIS A 173 -5.48 7.62 -5.65
N SER A 174 -6.03 6.41 -5.54
CA SER A 174 -6.07 5.44 -6.65
C SER A 174 -6.90 5.92 -7.85
N CYS A 175 -8.00 6.66 -7.63
CA CYS A 175 -8.88 7.13 -8.70
C CYS A 175 -8.44 8.46 -9.33
N VAL A 176 -7.90 9.38 -8.53
CA VAL A 176 -7.80 10.80 -8.92
C VAL A 176 -6.37 11.29 -8.91
N LEU A 177 -5.62 11.01 -7.84
CA LEU A 177 -4.30 11.63 -7.63
C LEU A 177 -3.15 10.81 -8.23
N LEU A 178 -3.35 9.50 -8.39
CA LEU A 178 -2.34 8.58 -8.87
C LEU A 178 -1.84 8.93 -10.28
N PRO A 179 -2.69 9.21 -11.28
CA PRO A 179 -2.22 9.53 -12.63
C PRO A 179 -1.23 10.71 -12.63
N ASP A 180 -1.56 11.79 -11.92
CA ASP A 180 -0.71 12.99 -11.84
C ASP A 180 0.63 12.68 -11.16
N LYS A 181 0.61 11.85 -10.10
CA LYS A 181 1.82 11.43 -9.38
C LYS A 181 2.72 10.51 -10.20
N VAL A 182 2.12 9.61 -10.97
CA VAL A 182 2.83 8.73 -11.90
C VAL A 182 3.50 9.55 -13.01
N VAL A 183 2.80 10.54 -13.57
CA VAL A 183 3.37 11.47 -14.56
C VAL A 183 4.50 12.32 -13.95
N ALA A 184 4.30 12.88 -12.76
CA ALA A 184 5.31 13.66 -12.04
C ALA A 184 6.58 12.85 -11.70
N ALA A 185 6.44 11.54 -11.48
CA ALA A 185 7.56 10.62 -11.30
C ALA A 185 8.32 10.29 -12.60
N GLY A 186 7.89 10.85 -13.74
CA GLY A 186 8.53 10.67 -15.05
C GLY A 186 8.08 9.43 -15.80
N ASN A 187 6.87 8.93 -15.56
CA ASN A 187 6.33 7.76 -16.24
C ASN A 187 5.41 8.20 -17.37
N PHE A 188 5.88 8.10 -18.61
CA PHE A 188 5.26 8.73 -19.78
C PHE A 188 4.16 7.89 -20.46
N ILE A 189 3.79 6.72 -19.92
CA ILE A 189 2.83 5.80 -20.58
C ILE A 189 1.36 6.11 -20.24
N ILE A 190 1.07 7.02 -19.32
CA ILE A 190 -0.32 7.45 -19.07
C ILE A 190 -0.66 8.65 -19.96
N ASN A 191 -0.97 8.38 -21.24
CA ASN A 191 -1.93 9.24 -21.95
C ASN A 191 -3.33 8.81 -21.48
N PRO A 192 -4.07 9.64 -20.73
CA PRO A 192 -5.47 9.36 -20.47
C PRO A 192 -6.23 9.55 -21.79
N VAL A 193 -6.53 8.45 -22.46
CA VAL A 193 -7.66 8.44 -23.39
C VAL A 193 -8.91 8.28 -22.52
N ILE A 194 -9.43 9.42 -22.06
CA ILE A 194 -10.86 9.56 -21.79
C ILE A 194 -11.53 9.94 -23.11
#